data_AF-A0A839UMY9-F1
#
_entry.id   AF-A0A839UMY9-F1
#
_cell.length_a   1.000
_cell.length_b   1.000
_cell.length_c   1.000
_cell.angle_alpha   90.00
_cell.angle_beta   90.00
_cell.angle_gamma   90.00
#
_symmetry.space_group_name_H-M   'P 1'
#
loop_
_entity.id
_entity.type
_entity.pdbx_description
1 polymer ?
#
loop_
_entity_poly.entity_id
_entity_poly.type
_entity_poly.pdbx_seq_one_letter_code
_entity_poly.pdbx_strand_id
1 'polypeptide(L)'
;MTSHNSKIEVLSGPERRRRWSTAEKLAIIQETYEPDATVSIVARRYGIQPNQLFTWRKLATQGALTATAAEEEVVPASEYRALQNHVKELQRLLGKKTMEGEILKEALEIATGPKKHLLRSLSLPKGGSR
;
A
#
# COMPACT_ATOMS: atom_id res chain seq x y z
N MET A 1 -72.57 6.06 -21.93
CA MET A 1 -71.90 5.00 -21.13
C MET A 1 -70.42 5.35 -21.05
N THR A 2 -70.03 5.86 -19.88
CA THR A 2 -68.69 6.14 -19.34
C THR A 2 -67.51 6.21 -20.32
N SER A 3 -67.14 7.45 -20.68
CA SER A 3 -65.79 7.80 -21.12
C SER A 3 -64.79 7.33 -20.06
N HIS A 4 -64.07 6.26 -20.34
CA HIS A 4 -62.97 5.83 -19.49
C HIS A 4 -61.80 6.76 -19.79
N ASN A 5 -61.72 7.83 -19.00
CA ASN A 5 -60.54 8.65 -18.87
C ASN A 5 -59.46 7.74 -18.26
N SER A 6 -58.68 7.10 -19.12
CA SER A 6 -57.50 6.32 -18.75
C SER A 6 -56.53 7.28 -18.08
N LYS A 7 -56.69 7.41 -16.76
CA LYS A 7 -55.74 8.06 -15.87
C LYS A 7 -54.42 7.34 -16.11
N ILE A 8 -53.54 8.03 -16.83
CA ILE A 8 -52.16 7.62 -17.02
C ILE A 8 -51.54 7.68 -15.63
N GLU A 9 -51.62 6.56 -14.90
CA GLU A 9 -50.80 6.36 -13.73
C GLU A 9 -49.37 6.34 -14.25
N VAL A 10 -48.67 7.42 -13.95
CA VAL A 10 -47.24 7.56 -14.15
C VAL A 10 -46.57 6.49 -13.29
N LEU A 11 -46.43 5.29 -13.84
CA LEU A 11 -45.45 4.31 -13.42
C LEU A 11 -44.10 4.96 -13.70
N SER A 12 -43.62 5.75 -12.73
CA SER A 12 -42.32 6.41 -12.79
C SER A 12 -41.29 5.36 -13.19
N GLY A 13 -40.74 5.53 -14.40
CA GLY A 13 -39.66 4.71 -14.92
C GLY A 13 -38.42 4.77 -14.02
N PRO A 14 -37.37 4.03 -14.40
CA PRO A 14 -36.39 3.45 -13.48
C PRO A 14 -35.79 4.51 -12.55
N GLU A 15 -36.08 4.36 -11.26
CA GLU A 15 -35.47 5.17 -10.20
C GLU A 15 -33.97 5.19 -10.44
N ARG A 16 -33.47 6.37 -10.82
CA ARG A 16 -32.06 6.62 -11.12
C ARG A 16 -31.29 6.16 -9.89
N ARG A 17 -30.66 4.97 -9.94
CA ARG A 17 -29.95 4.36 -8.79
C ARG A 17 -29.16 5.45 -8.08
N ARG A 18 -29.58 5.77 -6.85
CA ARG A 18 -28.98 6.85 -6.06
C ARG A 18 -27.47 6.64 -6.01
N ARG A 19 -26.72 7.62 -6.54
CA ARG A 19 -25.26 7.59 -6.52
C ARG A 19 -24.80 8.16 -5.18
N TRP A 20 -24.16 7.32 -4.39
CA TRP A 20 -23.53 7.74 -3.13
C TRP A 20 -22.10 8.20 -3.40
N SER A 21 -21.81 9.44 -3.04
CA SER A 21 -20.45 9.96 -2.97
C SER A 21 -19.66 9.22 -1.87
N THR A 22 -18.34 9.28 -1.93
CA THR A 22 -17.50 8.61 -0.93
C THR A 22 -17.61 9.22 0.45
N ALA A 23 -17.81 10.54 0.54
CA ALA A 23 -18.13 11.22 1.80
C ALA A 23 -19.44 10.70 2.41
N GLU A 24 -20.49 10.54 1.60
CA GLU A 24 -21.76 9.96 2.07
C GLU A 24 -21.60 8.51 2.50
N LYS A 25 -20.87 7.68 1.73
CA LYS A 25 -20.59 6.29 2.13
C LYS A 25 -19.86 6.23 3.47
N LEU A 26 -18.87 7.09 3.68
CA LEU A 26 -18.14 7.16 4.94
C LEU A 26 -19.04 7.58 6.10
N ALA A 27 -19.88 8.61 5.92
CA ALA A 27 -20.83 9.04 6.95
C ALA A 27 -21.78 7.89 7.35
N ILE A 28 -22.34 7.18 6.37
CA ILE A 28 -23.23 6.03 6.61
C ILE A 28 -22.49 4.90 7.32
N ILE A 29 -21.22 4.63 6.95
CA ILE A 29 -20.40 3.61 7.62
C ILE A 29 -20.08 4.01 9.05
N GLN A 30 -19.77 5.28 9.33
CA GLN A 30 -19.52 5.76 10.69
C GLN A 30 -20.74 5.54 11.59
N GLU A 31 -21.94 5.78 11.07
CA GLU A 31 -23.19 5.50 11.78
C GLU A 31 -23.34 4.02 12.16
N THR A 32 -22.75 3.09 11.40
CA THR A 32 -22.77 1.65 11.77
C THR A 32 -21.86 1.28 12.94
N TYR A 33 -21.00 2.19 13.41
CA TYR A 33 -20.15 1.98 14.58
C TYR A 33 -20.73 2.60 15.85
N GLU A 34 -21.85 3.31 15.76
CA GLU A 34 -22.54 3.84 16.94
C GLU A 34 -23.04 2.68 17.84
N PRO A 35 -22.96 2.80 19.18
CA PRO A 35 -23.29 1.72 20.11
C PRO A 35 -24.70 1.14 19.94
N ASP A 36 -25.65 1.97 19.51
CA ASP A 36 -27.06 1.61 19.34
C ASP A 36 -27.44 1.24 17.88
N ALA A 37 -26.47 1.24 16.96
CA ALA A 37 -26.71 1.04 15.54
C ALA A 37 -26.26 -0.35 15.08
N THR A 38 -27.17 -1.07 14.40
CA THR A 38 -26.80 -2.26 13.64
C THR A 38 -26.74 -1.95 12.15
N VAL A 39 -25.88 -2.66 11.43
CA VAL A 39 -25.74 -2.54 9.96
C VAL A 39 -27.11 -2.66 9.27
N SER A 40 -27.98 -3.55 9.76
CA SER A 40 -29.33 -3.74 9.19
C SER A 40 -30.25 -2.54 9.44
N ILE A 41 -30.17 -1.88 10.60
CA ILE A 41 -30.97 -0.70 10.91
C ILE A 41 -30.52 0.48 10.03
N VAL A 42 -29.22 0.71 9.95
CA VAL A 42 -28.63 1.79 9.12
C VAL A 42 -28.95 1.53 7.64
N ALA A 43 -28.79 0.31 7.15
CA ALA A 43 -29.11 -0.06 5.77
C ALA A 43 -30.57 0.25 5.40
N ARG A 44 -31.54 -0.05 6.28
CA ARG A 44 -32.96 0.27 6.04
C ARG A 44 -33.22 1.78 6.03
N ARG A 45 -32.59 2.53 6.93
CA ARG A 45 -32.71 4.00 7.01
C ARG A 45 -32.29 4.68 5.72
N TYR A 46 -31.24 4.18 5.09
CA TYR A 46 -30.69 4.73 3.85
C TYR A 46 -31.18 4.04 2.57
N GLY A 47 -32.07 3.04 2.67
CA GLY A 47 -32.55 2.28 1.51
C GLY A 47 -31.45 1.47 0.81
N ILE A 48 -30.40 1.08 1.55
CA ILE A 48 -29.24 0.34 1.06
C ILE A 48 -29.42 -1.15 1.38
N GLN A 49 -28.94 -2.03 0.51
CA GLN A 49 -28.89 -3.46 0.82
C GLN A 49 -27.82 -3.73 1.89
N PRO A 50 -28.11 -4.47 2.98
CA PRO A 50 -27.13 -4.73 4.04
C PRO A 50 -25.79 -5.28 3.54
N ASN A 51 -25.80 -6.17 2.54
CA ASN A 51 -24.59 -6.72 1.91
C ASN A 51 -23.69 -5.65 1.28
N GLN A 52 -24.28 -4.61 0.69
CA GLN A 52 -23.54 -3.48 0.14
C GLN A 52 -22.87 -2.66 1.24
N LEU A 53 -23.57 -2.45 2.36
CA LEU A 53 -23.02 -1.72 3.51
C LEU A 53 -21.89 -2.51 4.21
N PHE A 54 -22.00 -3.83 4.32
CA PHE A 54 -20.89 -4.69 4.76
C PHE A 54 -19.68 -4.60 3.84
N THR A 55 -19.90 -4.58 2.53
CA THR A 55 -18.84 -4.43 1.54
C THR A 55 -18.14 -3.08 1.70
N TRP A 56 -18.89 -1.99 1.86
CA TRP A 56 -18.32 -0.67 2.08
C TRP A 56 -17.55 -0.58 3.40
N ARG A 57 -18.07 -1.17 4.48
CA ARG A 57 -17.38 -1.24 5.78
C ARG A 57 -16.03 -1.94 5.65
N LYS A 58 -15.99 -3.07 4.93
CA LYS A 58 -14.75 -3.81 4.65
C LYS A 58 -13.75 -2.97 3.85
N LEU A 59 -14.21 -2.31 2.78
CA LEU A 59 -13.38 -1.42 1.97
C LEU A 59 -12.86 -0.21 2.77
N ALA A 60 -13.66 0.34 3.68
CA ALA A 60 -13.26 1.44 4.55
C ALA A 60 -12.14 1.02 5.52
N THR A 61 -12.29 -0.13 6.18
CA THR A 61 -11.24 -0.68 7.07
C THR A 61 -9.94 -1.01 6.33
N GLN A 62 -10.01 -1.28 5.03
CA GLN A 62 -8.86 -1.58 4.18
C GLN A 62 -8.24 -0.31 3.53
N GLY A 63 -8.82 0.88 3.76
CA GLY A 63 -8.42 2.13 3.10
C GLY A 63 -8.81 2.21 1.61
N ALA A 64 -9.51 1.21 1.08
CA ALA A 64 -9.88 1.09 -0.33
C ALA A 64 -11.15 1.88 -0.71
N LEU A 65 -11.94 2.34 0.27
CA LEU A 65 -13.15 3.11 -0.02
C LEU A 65 -12.82 4.55 -0.47
N THR A 66 -11.79 5.16 0.10
CA THR A 66 -11.28 6.49 -0.28
C THR A 66 -10.47 6.44 -1.57
N ALA A 67 -9.75 5.35 -1.81
CA ALA A 67 -9.05 5.05 -3.05
C ALA A 67 -9.93 5.17 -4.30
N THR A 68 -11.12 4.57 -4.24
CA THR A 68 -12.08 4.60 -5.35
C THR A 68 -12.71 5.97 -5.62
N ALA A 69 -12.48 6.97 -4.74
CA ALA A 69 -12.97 8.33 -4.90
C ALA A 69 -12.01 9.26 -5.64
N ALA A 70 -10.71 9.01 -5.50
CA ALA A 70 -9.68 9.99 -5.78
C ALA A 70 -9.08 9.87 -7.19
N GLU A 71 -9.48 8.87 -7.98
CA GLU A 71 -8.80 8.49 -9.25
C GLU A 71 -7.27 8.36 -9.08
N GLU A 72 -6.80 8.16 -7.85
CA GLU A 72 -5.39 8.01 -7.51
C GLU A 72 -5.11 6.50 -7.44
N GLU A 73 -4.06 6.07 -8.13
CA GLU A 73 -3.67 4.65 -8.22
C GLU A 73 -3.28 4.15 -6.83
N VAL A 74 -4.25 3.53 -6.14
CA VAL A 74 -4.01 3.02 -4.78
C VAL A 74 -3.39 1.64 -4.86
N VAL A 75 -2.12 1.59 -4.48
CA VAL A 75 -1.39 0.36 -4.21
C VAL A 75 -2.14 -0.44 -3.13
N PRO A 76 -2.60 -1.66 -3.43
CA PRO A 76 -3.25 -2.53 -2.46
C PRO A 76 -2.43 -2.66 -1.17
N ALA A 77 -3.11 -2.72 -0.02
CA ALA A 77 -2.44 -2.85 1.28
C ALA A 77 -1.51 -4.09 1.37
N SER A 78 -1.77 -5.13 0.57
CA SER A 78 -0.89 -6.29 0.41
C SER A 78 0.44 -5.96 -0.26
N GLU A 79 0.41 -5.13 -1.31
CA GLU A 79 1.60 -4.68 -2.04
C GLU A 79 2.42 -3.72 -1.19
N TYR A 80 1.75 -2.82 -0.45
CA TYR A 80 2.43 -1.96 0.52
C TYR A 80 3.17 -2.78 1.60
N ARG A 81 2.53 -3.83 2.15
CA ARG A 81 3.16 -4.74 3.12
C ARG A 81 4.32 -5.53 2.50
N ALA A 82 4.17 -6.01 1.26
CA ALA A 82 5.23 -6.71 0.55
C ALA A 82 6.44 -5.80 0.34
N LEU A 83 6.21 -4.55 -0.07
CA LEU A 83 7.24 -3.55 -0.24
C LEU A 83 7.92 -3.21 1.09
N GLN A 84 7.16 -3.03 2.17
CA GLN A 84 7.73 -2.83 3.52
C GLN A 84 8.62 -4.00 3.95
N ASN A 85 8.22 -5.24 3.68
CA ASN A 85 9.05 -6.40 3.98
C ASN A 85 10.34 -6.41 3.14
N HIS A 86 10.26 -6.03 1.86
CA HIS A 86 11.43 -5.92 1.01
C HIS A 86 12.41 -4.85 1.49
N VAL A 87 11.90 -3.68 1.91
CA VAL A 87 12.72 -2.62 2.51
C VAL A 87 13.46 -3.12 3.75
N LYS A 88 12.77 -3.84 4.65
CA LYS A 88 13.40 -4.41 5.85
C LYS A 88 14.51 -5.41 5.49
N GLU A 89 14.28 -6.25 4.49
CA GLU A 89 15.29 -7.22 4.06
C GLU A 89 16.50 -6.54 3.41
N LEU A 90 16.27 -5.54 2.56
CA LEU A 90 17.35 -4.75 1.99
C LEU A 90 18.17 -4.03 3.07
N GLN A 91 17.51 -3.45 4.08
CA GLN A 91 18.19 -2.83 5.22
C GLN A 91 19.05 -3.86 5.98
N ARG A 92 18.55 -5.08 6.19
CA ARG A 92 19.30 -6.17 6.83
C ARG A 92 20.54 -6.56 6.01
N LEU A 93 20.38 -6.73 4.70
CA LEU A 93 21.47 -7.08 3.79
C LEU A 93 22.52 -5.97 3.72
N LEU A 94 22.08 -4.71 3.66
CA LEU A 94 22.97 -3.56 3.69
C LEU A 94 23.78 -3.54 4.98
N GLY A 95 23.14 -3.72 6.14
CA GLY A 95 23.83 -3.80 7.43
C GLY A 95 24.90 -4.90 7.44
N LYS A 96 24.58 -6.10 6.93
CA LYS A 96 25.55 -7.20 6.82
C LYS A 96 26.74 -6.82 5.94
N LYS A 97 26.50 -6.20 4.79
CA LYS A 97 27.55 -5.77 3.86
C LYS A 97 28.41 -4.64 4.42
N THR A 98 27.83 -3.74 5.19
CA THR A 98 28.58 -2.70 5.91
C THR A 98 29.56 -3.33 6.91
N MET A 99 29.09 -4.28 7.73
CA MET A 99 29.96 -4.99 8.67
C MET A 99 31.09 -5.76 7.96
N GLU A 100 30.78 -6.48 6.87
CA GLU A 100 31.80 -7.15 6.07
C GLU A 100 32.85 -6.16 5.54
N GLY A 101 32.41 -4.99 5.04
CA GLY A 101 33.31 -3.94 4.56
C GLY A 101 34.18 -3.33 5.65
N GLU A 102 33.65 -3.15 6.87
CA GLU A 102 34.40 -2.66 8.03
C GLU A 102 35.46 -3.66 8.47
N ILE A 103 35.11 -4.94 8.60
CA ILE A 103 36.05 -6.01 8.95
C ILE A 103 37.18 -6.10 7.92
N LEU A 104 36.85 -6.03 6.63
CA LEU A 104 37.85 -6.08 5.56
C LEU A 104 38.78 -4.86 5.60
N LYS A 105 38.27 -3.66 5.91
CA LYS A 105 39.10 -2.47 6.09
C LYS A 105 40.00 -2.62 7.31
N GLU A 106 39.48 -3.08 8.44
CA GLU A 106 40.27 -3.34 9.65
C GLU A 106 41.40 -4.35 9.38
N ALA A 107 41.08 -5.46 8.71
CA ALA A 107 42.08 -6.45 8.30
C ALA A 107 43.14 -5.86 7.35
N LEU A 108 42.74 -4.97 6.43
CA LEU A 108 43.67 -4.26 5.54
C LEU A 108 44.58 -3.31 6.31
N GLU A 109 44.07 -2.53 7.26
CA GLU A 109 44.88 -1.65 8.12
C GLU A 109 45.90 -2.45 8.94
N ILE A 110 45.47 -3.58 9.50
CA ILE A 110 46.35 -4.53 10.22
C ILE A 110 47.44 -5.08 9.29
N ALA A 111 47.09 -5.42 8.04
CA ALA A 111 48.04 -5.96 7.07
C ALA A 111 48.98 -4.90 6.48
N THR A 112 48.57 -3.63 6.38
CA THR A 112 49.33 -2.57 5.70
C THR A 112 50.24 -1.76 6.62
N GLY A 113 49.92 -1.56 7.90
CA GLY A 113 50.78 -0.88 8.89
C GLY A 113 51.28 0.54 8.49
N PRO A 114 51.96 1.29 9.39
CA PRO A 114 52.39 2.65 9.08
C PRO A 114 53.56 2.61 8.08
N LYS A 115 53.25 2.83 6.79
CA LYS A 115 54.20 3.03 5.66
C LYS A 115 55.53 2.28 5.83
N LYS A 116 55.56 0.96 5.62
CA LYS A 116 56.82 0.23 5.39
C LYS A 116 56.83 -0.42 4.02
N HIS A 117 57.15 0.40 3.03
CA HIS A 117 58.24 0.11 2.08
C HIS A 117 58.26 -1.30 1.47
N LEU A 118 57.29 -1.63 0.62
CA LEU A 118 57.39 -2.79 -0.29
C LEU A 118 57.41 -2.39 -1.78
N LEU A 119 57.89 -1.17 -2.07
CA LEU A 119 58.68 -0.93 -3.28
C LEU A 119 60.17 -1.03 -2.94
N ARG A 120 60.56 -2.05 -2.16
CA ARG A 120 61.97 -2.44 -2.06
C ARG A 120 62.34 -3.16 -3.35
N SER A 121 62.69 -2.34 -4.35
CA SER A 121 63.53 -2.68 -5.49
C SER A 121 63.48 -4.15 -5.93
N LEU A 122 62.60 -4.46 -6.89
CA LEU A 122 62.92 -5.52 -7.84
C LEU A 122 64.08 -5.01 -8.70
N SER A 123 65.29 -5.01 -8.13
CA SER A 123 66.52 -4.90 -8.88
C SER A 123 66.58 -6.12 -9.80
N LEU A 124 66.30 -5.91 -11.08
CA LEU A 124 66.62 -6.84 -12.15
C LEU A 124 68.09 -7.27 -12.00
N PRO A 125 68.41 -8.57 -11.98
CA PRO A 125 69.79 -9.00 -11.95
C PRO A 125 70.48 -8.53 -13.23
N LYS A 126 71.41 -7.60 -13.08
CA LYS A 126 72.41 -7.28 -14.10
C LYS A 126 73.37 -8.46 -14.16
N GLY A 127 73.05 -9.43 -15.01
CA GLY A 127 73.92 -10.56 -15.32
C GLY A 127 74.11 -10.65 -16.82
N GLY A 128 75.19 -10.03 -17.32
CA GLY A 128 75.65 -10.27 -18.68
C GLY A 128 76.31 -11.65 -18.79
N SER A 129 76.16 -12.30 -19.94
CA SER A 129 77.21 -13.06 -20.65
C SER A 129 76.58 -13.90 -21.77
N ARG A 130 76.70 -13.44 -23.03
CA ARG A 130 77.60 -14.00 -24.05
C ARG A 130 77.48 -13.20 -25.34
#